data_AF-A0A7V3CD78-F1
#
_entry.id   AF-A0A7V3CD78-F1
#
_cell.length_a   1.000
_cell.length_b   1.000
_cell.length_c   1.000
_cell.angle_alpha   90.00
_cell.angle_beta   90.00
_cell.angle_gamma   90.00
#
_symmetry.space_group_name_H-M   'P 1'
#
loop_
_entity.id
_entity.type
_entity.pdbx_description
1 polymer ?
#
loop_
_entity_poly.entity_id
_entity_poly.type
_entity_poly.pdbx_seq_one_letter_code
_entity_poly.pdbx_strand_id
1 'polypeptide(L)'
;AEAKEAVAKCRSAGIRVVMITGDHPHTALAIARELGIAAEDSKALSGAELDGLSDRELQARVAEIAVYARVSAEHKLRVVRAWKAVGAVIAMTGDGVNDAPAIKGADIGIAMGISGTEVTKEASDMVVTDDNFASIVAAVEEGRGVYDNIKKTLQYLLAGNVGELLLMTASVMAGLPLPLLPIHLLWINLVTDGLPALCLATDPIDPDVMRRPPRRREAAMTDRAFLYWTLFPGLLTAAISLGVYGYVLRAEGLEAARTAAFAVLVYAEMLKSFAFRNERKPFWQVGIFSNARLFAVVTLSVLVQPWTHHYEFLERFFKISAISWRECLLLVAVGAVPLAVIESVKVLKHRFSTRRYACVHS
;
A
#
# COMPACT_ATOMS: atom_id res chain seq x y z
N ALA A 1 3.82 -28.38 -13.64
CA ALA A 1 4.00 -28.18 -12.18
C ALA A 1 3.69 -26.73 -11.78
N GLU A 2 4.35 -25.76 -12.39
CA GLU A 2 4.21 -24.32 -12.06
C GLU A 2 2.78 -23.76 -12.15
N ALA A 3 2.03 -24.10 -13.21
CA ALA A 3 0.65 -23.63 -13.37
C ALA A 3 -0.28 -24.08 -12.22
N LYS A 4 -0.10 -25.31 -11.72
CA LYS A 4 -0.91 -25.87 -10.62
C LYS A 4 -0.63 -25.14 -9.31
N GLU A 5 0.63 -24.85 -9.03
CA GLU A 5 1.04 -24.07 -7.85
C GLU A 5 0.53 -22.62 -7.93
N ALA A 6 0.61 -22.01 -9.11
CA ALA A 6 0.09 -20.67 -9.36
C ALA A 6 -1.44 -20.59 -9.14
N VAL A 7 -2.20 -21.59 -9.63
CA VAL A 7 -3.65 -21.68 -9.36
C VAL A 7 -3.94 -21.84 -7.86
N ALA A 8 -3.18 -22.68 -7.16
CA ALA A 8 -3.30 -22.84 -5.71
C ALA A 8 -3.01 -21.53 -4.96
N LYS A 9 -1.98 -20.78 -5.38
CA LYS A 9 -1.64 -19.47 -4.82
C LYS A 9 -2.76 -18.45 -5.05
N CYS A 10 -3.32 -18.38 -6.26
CA CYS A 10 -4.52 -17.56 -6.54
C CYS A 10 -5.68 -17.90 -5.61
N ARG A 11 -5.98 -19.19 -5.45
CA ARG A 11 -7.08 -19.65 -4.58
C ARG A 11 -6.85 -19.26 -3.12
N SER A 12 -5.62 -19.41 -2.62
CA SER A 12 -5.25 -18.99 -1.25
C SER A 12 -5.39 -17.47 -1.04
N ALA A 13 -5.21 -16.69 -2.11
CA ALA A 13 -5.35 -15.24 -2.13
C ALA A 13 -6.79 -14.76 -2.40
N GLY A 14 -7.77 -15.68 -2.45
CA GLY A 14 -9.17 -15.41 -2.76
C GLY A 14 -9.41 -14.98 -4.21
N ILE A 15 -8.49 -15.29 -5.12
CA ILE A 15 -8.62 -15.01 -6.56
C ILE A 15 -9.20 -16.24 -7.23
N ARG A 16 -10.31 -16.05 -7.95
CA ARG A 16 -10.93 -17.10 -8.74
C ARG A 16 -10.26 -17.20 -10.11
N VAL A 17 -9.81 -18.39 -10.47
CA VAL A 17 -9.35 -18.71 -11.83
C VAL A 17 -10.51 -19.36 -12.58
N VAL A 18 -10.72 -18.94 -13.83
CA VAL A 18 -11.76 -19.46 -14.73
C VAL A 18 -11.08 -19.86 -16.03
N MET A 19 -11.33 -21.08 -16.49
CA MET A 19 -10.80 -21.58 -17.77
C MET A 19 -11.77 -21.26 -18.90
N ILE A 20 -11.26 -20.68 -19.99
CA ILE A 20 -12.03 -20.34 -21.18
C ILE A 20 -11.25 -20.86 -22.41
N THR A 21 -11.74 -21.92 -23.06
CA THR A 21 -11.01 -22.61 -24.13
C THR A 21 -11.88 -22.97 -25.34
N GLY A 22 -11.25 -23.10 -26.50
CA GLY A 22 -11.84 -23.67 -27.71
C GLY A 22 -11.90 -25.20 -27.71
N ASP A 23 -11.27 -25.86 -26.73
CA ASP A 23 -11.21 -27.32 -26.64
C ASP A 23 -12.56 -27.96 -26.34
N HIS A 24 -12.62 -29.28 -26.53
CA HIS A 24 -13.79 -30.08 -26.19
C HIS A 24 -14.06 -30.06 -24.67
N PRO A 25 -15.33 -30.00 -24.20
CA PRO A 25 -15.68 -29.93 -22.79
C PRO A 25 -15.00 -30.97 -21.89
N HIS A 26 -14.91 -32.23 -22.34
CA HIS A 26 -14.24 -33.29 -21.57
C HIS A 26 -12.75 -33.02 -21.35
N THR A 27 -12.02 -32.59 -22.38
CA THR A 27 -10.58 -32.29 -22.28
C THR A 27 -10.36 -31.07 -21.40
N ALA A 28 -11.13 -30.01 -21.61
CA ALA A 28 -11.06 -28.80 -20.81
C ALA A 28 -11.29 -29.09 -19.32
N LEU A 29 -12.29 -29.91 -19.00
CA LEU A 29 -12.61 -30.28 -17.62
C LEU A 29 -11.53 -31.16 -16.98
N ALA A 30 -10.95 -32.10 -17.73
CA ALA A 30 -9.83 -32.91 -17.25
C ALA A 30 -8.62 -32.04 -16.87
N ILE A 31 -8.22 -31.12 -17.76
CA ILE A 31 -7.10 -30.19 -17.50
C ILE A 31 -7.44 -29.26 -16.32
N ALA A 32 -8.67 -28.73 -16.26
CA ALA A 32 -9.09 -27.85 -15.18
C ALA A 32 -9.06 -28.54 -13.80
N ARG A 33 -9.41 -29.84 -13.72
CA ARG A 33 -9.31 -30.63 -12.49
C ARG A 33 -7.85 -30.89 -12.11
N GLU A 34 -7.00 -31.25 -13.07
CA GLU A 34 -5.57 -31.48 -12.83
C GLU A 34 -4.88 -30.25 -12.24
N LEU A 35 -5.22 -29.07 -12.75
CA LEU A 35 -4.71 -27.77 -12.31
C LEU A 35 -5.39 -27.24 -11.04
N GLY A 36 -6.49 -27.85 -10.58
CA GLY A 36 -7.24 -27.42 -9.40
C GLY A 36 -8.14 -26.19 -9.62
N ILE A 37 -8.49 -25.89 -10.88
CA ILE A 37 -9.45 -24.84 -11.27
C ILE A 37 -10.90 -25.30 -11.03
N ALA A 38 -11.18 -26.57 -11.30
CA ALA A 38 -12.51 -27.17 -11.17
C ALA A 38 -12.53 -28.28 -10.11
N ALA A 39 -13.67 -28.45 -9.43
CA ALA A 39 -13.91 -29.59 -8.55
C ALA A 39 -14.30 -30.85 -9.35
N GLU A 40 -14.30 -32.01 -8.71
CA GLU A 40 -14.65 -33.28 -9.35
C GLU A 40 -16.08 -33.29 -9.91
N ASP A 41 -17.03 -32.65 -9.23
CA ASP A 41 -18.43 -32.55 -9.63
C ASP A 41 -18.74 -31.37 -10.58
N SER A 42 -17.74 -30.52 -10.86
CA SER A 42 -17.91 -29.38 -11.75
C SER A 42 -18.24 -29.82 -13.17
N LYS A 43 -19.12 -29.06 -13.84
CA LYS A 43 -19.46 -29.23 -15.26
C LYS A 43 -18.91 -28.07 -16.06
N ALA A 44 -18.36 -28.37 -17.24
CA ALA A 44 -18.00 -27.34 -18.21
C ALA A 44 -19.25 -26.84 -18.93
N LEU A 45 -19.37 -25.53 -19.13
CA LEU A 45 -20.41 -24.93 -19.94
C LEU A 45 -19.89 -24.80 -21.38
N SER A 46 -20.58 -25.41 -22.34
CA SER A 46 -20.22 -25.30 -23.75
C SER A 46 -20.68 -23.96 -24.35
N GLY A 47 -20.06 -23.55 -25.47
CA GLY A 47 -20.51 -22.39 -26.23
C GLY A 47 -21.99 -22.47 -26.65
N ALA A 48 -22.45 -23.65 -27.09
CA ALA A 48 -23.85 -23.84 -27.50
C ALA A 48 -24.84 -23.71 -26.31
N GLU A 49 -24.45 -24.17 -25.13
CA GLU A 49 -25.26 -23.97 -23.92
C GLU A 49 -25.23 -22.50 -23.47
N LEU A 50 -24.11 -21.82 -23.67
CA LEU A 50 -23.97 -20.39 -23.37
C LEU A 50 -24.89 -19.54 -24.27
N ASP A 51 -25.02 -19.88 -25.55
CA ASP A 51 -25.96 -19.24 -26.49
C ASP A 51 -27.42 -19.36 -26.04
N GLY A 52 -27.77 -20.47 -25.40
CA GLY A 52 -29.11 -20.70 -24.86
C GLY A 52 -29.43 -19.91 -23.59
N LEU A 53 -28.43 -19.33 -22.91
CA LEU A 53 -28.64 -18.50 -21.72
C LEU A 53 -28.88 -17.05 -22.11
N SER A 54 -29.77 -16.36 -21.42
CA SER A 54 -29.83 -14.89 -21.44
C SER A 54 -28.69 -14.27 -20.62
N ASP A 55 -28.40 -12.99 -20.85
CA ASP A 55 -27.36 -12.28 -20.09
C ASP A 55 -27.65 -12.23 -18.59
N ARG A 56 -28.93 -12.14 -18.20
CA ARG A 56 -29.34 -12.18 -16.79
C ARG A 56 -29.11 -13.55 -16.15
N GLU A 57 -29.42 -14.63 -16.88
CA GLU A 57 -29.18 -15.99 -16.39
C GLU A 57 -27.68 -16.29 -16.30
N LEU A 58 -26.91 -15.83 -17.29
CA LEU A 58 -25.46 -15.93 -17.25
C LEU A 58 -24.89 -15.17 -16.06
N GLN A 59 -25.32 -13.93 -15.82
CA GLN A 59 -24.89 -13.15 -14.65
C GLN A 59 -25.19 -13.85 -13.32
N ALA A 60 -26.37 -14.46 -13.18
CA ALA A 60 -26.74 -15.18 -11.98
C ALA A 60 -25.87 -16.42 -11.72
N ARG A 61 -25.37 -17.06 -12.79
CA ARG A 61 -24.62 -18.33 -12.71
C ARG A 61 -23.12 -18.19 -12.93
N VAL A 62 -22.63 -17.01 -13.32
CA VAL A 62 -21.23 -16.80 -13.72
C VAL A 62 -20.26 -17.19 -12.59
N ALA A 63 -20.67 -16.95 -11.34
CA ALA A 63 -19.92 -17.28 -10.14
C ALA A 63 -19.97 -18.78 -9.77
N GLU A 64 -20.66 -19.63 -10.51
CA GLU A 64 -20.66 -21.09 -10.29
C GLU A 64 -19.85 -21.82 -11.37
N ILE A 65 -19.66 -21.19 -12.53
CA ILE A 65 -18.99 -21.80 -13.67
C ILE A 65 -17.47 -21.62 -13.55
N ALA A 66 -16.74 -22.73 -13.66
CA ALA A 66 -15.26 -22.74 -13.60
C ALA A 66 -14.63 -22.92 -14.99
N VAL A 67 -15.35 -23.56 -15.93
CA VAL A 67 -14.83 -23.94 -17.24
C VAL A 67 -15.84 -23.62 -18.32
N TYR A 68 -15.41 -22.86 -19.32
CA TYR A 68 -16.13 -22.59 -20.56
C TYR A 68 -15.37 -23.25 -21.72
N ALA A 69 -16.05 -24.08 -22.50
CA ALA A 69 -15.43 -24.90 -23.55
C ALA A 69 -16.11 -24.68 -24.92
N ARG A 70 -15.40 -24.93 -26.02
CA ARG A 70 -15.88 -24.66 -27.39
C ARG A 70 -16.46 -23.24 -27.54
N VAL A 71 -15.79 -22.24 -26.98
CA VAL A 71 -16.29 -20.85 -27.01
C VAL A 71 -15.76 -20.04 -28.19
N SER A 72 -16.61 -19.14 -28.71
CA SER A 72 -16.26 -18.15 -29.73
C SER A 72 -15.66 -16.88 -29.11
N ALA A 73 -15.12 -15.97 -29.93
CA ALA A 73 -14.65 -14.65 -29.48
C ALA A 73 -15.75 -13.86 -28.75
N GLU A 74 -16.98 -13.90 -29.27
CA GLU A 74 -18.15 -13.24 -28.69
C GLU A 74 -18.49 -13.81 -27.30
N HIS A 75 -18.41 -15.13 -27.15
CA HIS A 75 -18.62 -15.80 -25.87
C HIS A 75 -17.61 -15.34 -24.81
N LYS A 76 -16.33 -15.20 -25.16
CA LYS A 76 -15.29 -14.73 -24.22
C LYS A 76 -15.63 -13.34 -23.69
N LEU A 77 -15.98 -12.41 -24.59
CA LEU A 77 -16.38 -11.06 -24.22
C LEU A 77 -17.66 -11.05 -23.37
N ARG A 78 -18.62 -11.90 -23.70
CA ARG A 78 -19.89 -12.04 -22.97
C ARG A 78 -19.68 -12.54 -21.54
N VAL A 79 -18.78 -13.50 -21.33
CA VAL A 79 -18.35 -13.98 -20.00
C VAL A 79 -17.67 -12.86 -19.20
N VAL A 80 -16.76 -12.11 -19.81
CA VAL A 80 -16.11 -10.96 -19.16
C VAL A 80 -17.15 -9.93 -18.70
N ARG A 81 -18.14 -9.60 -19.54
CA ARG A 81 -19.23 -8.67 -19.20
C ARG A 81 -20.09 -9.19 -18.05
N ALA A 82 -20.43 -10.48 -18.05
CA ALA A 82 -21.23 -11.08 -16.97
C ALA A 82 -20.50 -11.00 -15.62
N TRP A 83 -19.20 -11.29 -15.61
CA TRP A 83 -18.36 -11.15 -14.41
C TRP A 83 -18.25 -9.70 -13.93
N LYS A 84 -18.10 -8.73 -14.84
CA LYS A 84 -18.06 -7.31 -14.48
C LYS A 84 -19.40 -6.82 -13.92
N ALA A 85 -20.51 -7.34 -14.44
CA ALA A 85 -21.85 -6.99 -13.95
C ALA A 85 -22.11 -7.44 -12.49
N VAL A 86 -21.42 -8.48 -12.01
CA VAL A 86 -21.47 -8.90 -10.59
C VAL A 86 -20.44 -8.18 -9.71
N GLY A 87 -19.77 -7.13 -10.23
CA GLY A 87 -18.85 -6.29 -9.48
C GLY A 87 -17.43 -6.85 -9.33
N ALA A 88 -17.08 -7.93 -10.04
CA ALA A 88 -15.73 -8.47 -10.02
C ALA A 88 -14.75 -7.59 -10.82
N VAL A 89 -13.48 -7.59 -10.40
CA VAL A 89 -12.36 -7.03 -11.17
C VAL A 89 -11.74 -8.16 -11.98
N ILE A 90 -11.70 -8.02 -13.30
CA ILE A 90 -11.38 -9.12 -14.21
C ILE A 90 -10.06 -8.89 -14.91
N ALA A 91 -9.17 -9.88 -14.78
CA ALA A 91 -8.00 -10.05 -15.63
C ALA A 91 -8.32 -11.10 -16.70
N MET A 92 -8.15 -10.76 -17.97
CA MET A 92 -8.38 -11.68 -19.11
C MET A 92 -7.08 -11.92 -19.85
N THR A 93 -6.70 -13.19 -20.00
CA THR A 93 -5.51 -13.62 -20.73
C THR A 93 -5.89 -14.15 -22.11
N GLY A 94 -5.07 -13.89 -23.12
CA GLY A 94 -5.22 -14.52 -24.43
C GLY A 94 -4.02 -14.33 -25.33
N ASP A 95 -3.97 -15.10 -26.41
CA ASP A 95 -2.88 -15.14 -27.37
C ASP A 95 -3.36 -15.01 -28.82
N GLY A 96 -4.60 -15.41 -29.11
CA GLY A 96 -5.19 -15.32 -30.44
C GLY A 96 -5.90 -14.00 -30.72
N VAL A 97 -5.99 -13.61 -31.99
CA VAL A 97 -6.75 -12.42 -32.44
C VAL A 97 -8.21 -12.44 -31.93
N ASN A 98 -8.77 -13.64 -31.76
CA ASN A 98 -10.12 -13.86 -31.21
C ASN A 98 -10.26 -13.43 -29.74
N ASP A 99 -9.16 -13.26 -29.00
CA ASP A 99 -9.15 -12.84 -27.61
C ASP A 99 -9.12 -11.33 -27.45
N ALA A 100 -8.68 -10.60 -28.48
CA ALA A 100 -8.49 -9.15 -28.43
C ALA A 100 -9.73 -8.38 -27.92
N PRO A 101 -10.98 -8.70 -28.35
CA PRO A 101 -12.17 -8.05 -27.82
C PRO A 101 -12.37 -8.28 -26.32
N ALA A 102 -12.12 -9.51 -25.85
CA ALA A 102 -12.28 -9.88 -24.44
C ALA A 102 -11.17 -9.31 -23.55
N ILE A 103 -9.93 -9.32 -24.04
CA ILE A 103 -8.77 -8.65 -23.42
C ILE A 103 -9.10 -7.16 -23.22
N LYS A 104 -9.57 -6.48 -24.27
CA LYS A 104 -9.91 -5.05 -24.20
C LYS A 104 -11.12 -4.78 -23.31
N GLY A 105 -12.06 -5.73 -23.19
CA GLY A 105 -13.25 -5.62 -22.36
C GLY A 105 -13.01 -5.84 -20.86
N ALA A 106 -11.88 -6.42 -20.48
CA ALA A 106 -11.51 -6.72 -19.09
C ALA A 106 -11.18 -5.44 -18.30
N ASP A 107 -10.92 -5.56 -16.99
CA ASP A 107 -10.33 -4.46 -16.22
C ASP A 107 -8.79 -4.44 -16.36
N ILE A 108 -8.19 -5.61 -16.61
CA ILE A 108 -6.79 -5.78 -17.00
C ILE A 108 -6.72 -6.81 -18.13
N GLY A 109 -6.33 -6.37 -19.33
CA GLY A 109 -6.04 -7.25 -20.46
C GLY A 109 -4.61 -7.76 -20.40
N ILE A 110 -4.41 -9.07 -20.59
CA ILE A 110 -3.09 -9.71 -20.53
C ILE A 110 -2.84 -10.47 -21.83
N ALA A 111 -1.74 -10.16 -22.51
CA ALA A 111 -1.30 -10.88 -23.71
C ALA A 111 -0.09 -11.76 -23.43
N MET A 112 -0.01 -12.90 -24.13
CA MET A 112 1.17 -13.75 -24.16
C MET A 112 2.26 -13.10 -25.03
N GLY A 113 3.51 -13.12 -24.60
CA GLY A 113 4.62 -12.45 -25.26
C GLY A 113 5.17 -13.23 -26.44
N ILE A 114 5.25 -14.56 -26.30
CA ILE A 114 5.82 -15.46 -27.31
C ILE A 114 4.73 -15.97 -28.25
N SER A 115 3.66 -16.57 -27.71
CA SER A 115 2.55 -17.13 -28.48
C SER A 115 1.54 -16.07 -28.94
N GLY A 116 1.51 -14.91 -28.29
CA GLY A 116 0.50 -13.89 -28.55
C GLY A 116 0.72 -13.14 -29.86
N THR A 117 -0.38 -12.93 -30.58
CA THR A 117 -0.41 -12.09 -31.78
C THR A 117 -0.18 -10.60 -31.44
N GLU A 118 0.34 -9.83 -32.40
CA GLU A 118 0.52 -8.37 -32.22
C GLU A 118 -0.80 -7.67 -31.88
N VAL A 119 -1.92 -8.13 -32.45
CA VAL A 119 -3.26 -7.61 -32.14
C VAL A 119 -3.61 -7.80 -30.65
N THR A 120 -3.27 -8.95 -30.06
CA THR A 120 -3.51 -9.17 -28.62
C THR A 120 -2.60 -8.32 -27.74
N LYS A 121 -1.33 -8.14 -28.13
CA LYS A 121 -0.38 -7.29 -27.39
C LYS A 121 -0.81 -5.83 -27.38
N GLU A 122 -1.22 -5.30 -28.53
CA GLU A 122 -1.76 -3.92 -28.66
C GLU A 122 -3.08 -3.72 -27.89
N ALA A 123 -3.89 -4.77 -27.76
CA ALA A 123 -5.14 -4.71 -27.00
C ALA A 123 -4.94 -4.80 -25.47
N SER A 124 -3.80 -5.31 -25.00
CA SER A 124 -3.52 -5.63 -23.59
C SER A 124 -2.95 -4.45 -22.80
N ASP A 125 -3.13 -4.48 -21.48
CA ASP A 125 -2.50 -3.57 -20.52
C ASP A 125 -1.16 -4.13 -20.00
N MET A 126 -0.96 -5.44 -20.10
CA MET A 126 0.23 -6.17 -19.65
C MET A 126 0.59 -7.28 -20.64
N VAL A 127 1.88 -7.41 -20.96
CA VAL A 127 2.41 -8.50 -21.81
C VAL A 127 3.31 -9.40 -20.95
N VAL A 128 3.02 -10.70 -20.96
CA VAL A 128 3.79 -11.73 -20.22
C VAL A 128 4.87 -12.28 -21.14
N THR A 129 6.12 -11.89 -20.93
CA THR A 129 7.22 -12.15 -21.87
C THR A 129 7.70 -13.60 -21.93
N ASP A 130 7.34 -14.41 -20.94
CA ASP A 130 7.77 -15.81 -20.79
C ASP A 130 6.63 -16.82 -21.00
N ASP A 131 5.43 -16.34 -21.37
CA ASP A 131 4.21 -17.12 -21.52
C ASP A 131 3.83 -17.98 -20.29
N ASN A 132 4.25 -17.55 -19.09
CA ASN A 132 4.00 -18.31 -17.87
C ASN A 132 2.85 -17.73 -17.04
N PHE A 133 1.86 -18.56 -16.70
CA PHE A 133 0.78 -18.15 -15.81
C PHE A 133 1.28 -17.75 -14.41
N ALA A 134 2.41 -18.31 -13.96
CA ALA A 134 3.03 -17.92 -12.69
C ALA A 134 3.44 -16.44 -12.67
N SER A 135 3.86 -15.89 -13.80
CA SER A 135 4.27 -14.48 -13.94
C SER A 135 3.09 -13.52 -13.74
N ILE A 136 1.88 -13.92 -14.13
CA ILE A 136 0.65 -13.18 -13.84
C ILE A 136 0.38 -13.16 -12.33
N VAL A 137 0.55 -14.30 -11.65
CA VAL A 137 0.35 -14.38 -10.20
C VAL A 137 1.38 -13.55 -9.44
N ALA A 138 2.64 -13.54 -9.91
CA ALA A 138 3.69 -12.67 -9.38
C ALA A 138 3.36 -11.19 -9.57
N ALA A 139 2.83 -10.80 -10.73
CA ALA A 139 2.38 -9.43 -10.99
C ALA A 139 1.23 -9.01 -10.06
N VAL A 140 0.30 -9.91 -9.72
CA VAL A 140 -0.75 -9.64 -8.73
C VAL A 140 -0.17 -9.42 -7.33
N GLU A 141 0.81 -10.23 -6.92
CA GLU A 141 1.52 -10.06 -5.66
C GLU A 141 2.24 -8.70 -5.59
N GLU A 142 2.97 -8.34 -6.65
CA GLU A 142 3.65 -7.06 -6.79
C GLU A 142 2.66 -5.89 -6.74
N GLY A 143 1.56 -5.96 -7.50
CA GLY A 143 0.53 -4.91 -7.53
C GLY A 143 -0.12 -4.68 -6.16
N ARG A 144 -0.38 -5.76 -5.40
CA ARG A 144 -0.88 -5.65 -4.02
C ARG A 144 0.17 -5.01 -3.10
N GLY A 145 1.44 -5.37 -3.24
CA GLY A 145 2.55 -4.78 -2.51
C GLY A 145 2.70 -3.28 -2.78
N VAL A 146 2.68 -2.88 -4.06
CA VAL A 146 2.72 -1.48 -4.48
C VAL A 146 1.54 -0.69 -3.89
N TYR A 147 0.34 -1.26 -3.88
CA TYR A 147 -0.82 -0.61 -3.26
C TYR A 147 -0.64 -0.38 -1.75
N ASP A 148 -0.18 -1.40 -1.01
CA ASP A 148 0.13 -1.27 0.43
C ASP A 148 1.22 -0.20 0.66
N ASN A 149 2.19 -0.10 -0.23
CA ASN A 149 3.23 0.92 -0.21
C ASN A 149 2.71 2.34 -0.48
N ILE A 150 1.84 2.51 -1.48
CA ILE A 150 1.20 3.81 -1.74
C ILE A 150 0.37 4.24 -0.52
N LYS A 151 -0.42 3.32 0.07
CA LYS A 151 -1.24 3.61 1.25
C LYS A 151 -0.37 4.08 2.41
N LYS A 152 0.73 3.36 2.71
CA LYS A 152 1.61 3.69 3.84
C LYS A 152 2.33 5.03 3.65
N THR A 153 2.79 5.31 2.44
CA THR A 153 3.43 6.59 2.09
C THR A 153 2.45 7.76 2.22
N LEU A 154 1.22 7.60 1.73
CA LEU A 154 0.18 8.63 1.88
C LEU A 154 -0.18 8.86 3.34
N GLN A 155 -0.30 7.79 4.14
CA GLN A 155 -0.56 7.93 5.58
C GLN A 155 0.55 8.71 6.29
N TYR A 156 1.82 8.41 5.98
CA TYR A 156 2.98 9.10 6.54
C TYR A 156 2.96 10.60 6.22
N LEU A 157 2.85 10.96 4.94
CA LEU A 157 2.85 12.35 4.48
C LEU A 157 1.66 13.13 5.05
N LEU A 158 0.46 12.55 5.03
CA LEU A 158 -0.71 13.21 5.60
C LEU A 158 -0.61 13.37 7.12
N ALA A 159 0.01 12.42 7.83
CA ALA A 159 0.21 12.54 9.26
C ALA A 159 1.20 13.66 9.62
N GLY A 160 2.26 13.84 8.82
CA GLY A 160 3.17 15.00 8.89
C GLY A 160 2.41 16.31 8.72
N ASN A 161 1.70 16.46 7.59
CA ASN A 161 0.90 17.66 7.28
C ASN A 161 -0.14 18.00 8.36
N VAL A 162 -0.81 16.97 8.91
CA VAL A 162 -1.75 17.17 10.02
C VAL A 162 -1.02 17.68 11.26
N GLY A 163 0.17 17.15 11.56
CA GLY A 163 0.98 17.62 12.67
C GLY A 163 1.40 19.08 12.54
N GLU A 164 1.89 19.47 11.36
CA GLU A 164 2.26 20.86 11.06
C GLU A 164 1.05 21.80 11.16
N LEU A 165 -0.06 21.43 10.54
CA LEU A 165 -1.28 22.24 10.54
C LEU A 165 -1.81 22.42 11.96
N LEU A 166 -1.87 21.35 12.76
CA LEU A 166 -2.34 21.41 14.15
C LEU A 166 -1.40 22.23 15.03
N LEU A 167 -0.08 22.09 14.89
CA LEU A 167 0.91 22.90 15.61
C LEU A 167 0.70 24.40 15.33
N MET A 168 0.61 24.77 14.06
CA MET A 168 0.42 26.16 13.64
C MET A 168 -0.93 26.71 14.14
N THR A 169 -2.02 25.95 13.93
CA THR A 169 -3.37 26.34 14.34
C THR A 169 -3.46 26.51 15.86
N ALA A 170 -2.91 25.57 16.63
CA ALA A 170 -2.92 25.64 18.08
C ALA A 170 -2.13 26.84 18.61
N SER A 171 -0.98 27.17 17.99
CA SER A 171 -0.18 28.35 18.37
C SER A 171 -0.97 29.65 18.16
N VAL A 172 -1.63 29.78 17.00
CA VAL A 172 -2.46 30.96 16.69
C VAL A 172 -3.65 31.07 17.63
N MET A 173 -4.36 29.96 17.89
CA MET A 173 -5.49 29.96 18.84
C MET A 173 -5.07 30.31 20.27
N ALA A 174 -3.84 29.96 20.66
CA ALA A 174 -3.27 30.33 21.95
C ALA A 174 -2.72 31.77 22.01
N GLY A 175 -2.80 32.53 20.91
CA GLY A 175 -2.24 33.89 20.82
C GLY A 175 -0.70 33.91 20.82
N LEU A 176 -0.06 32.78 20.53
CA LEU A 176 1.39 32.67 20.47
C LEU A 176 1.91 33.05 19.07
N PRO A 177 3.17 33.50 18.95
CA PRO A 177 3.79 33.68 17.64
C PRO A 177 3.84 32.38 16.84
N LEU A 178 4.03 32.50 15.52
CA LEU A 178 4.12 31.32 14.67
C LEU A 178 5.38 30.47 15.01
N PRO A 179 5.21 29.16 15.28
CA PRO A 179 6.29 28.28 15.69
C PRO A 179 7.21 27.88 14.55
N LEU A 180 6.73 27.95 13.30
CA LEU A 180 7.49 27.63 12.10
C LEU A 180 7.38 28.77 11.08
N LEU A 181 8.46 28.99 10.34
CA LEU A 181 8.50 29.88 9.20
C LEU A 181 8.16 29.10 7.91
N PRO A 182 7.72 29.78 6.83
CA PRO A 182 7.47 29.13 5.55
C PRO A 182 8.68 28.33 5.02
N ILE A 183 9.91 28.82 5.26
CA ILE A 183 11.14 28.09 4.86
C ILE A 183 11.33 26.78 5.64
N HIS A 184 10.92 26.73 6.91
CA HIS A 184 10.95 25.49 7.71
C HIS A 184 9.97 24.47 7.12
N LEU A 185 8.75 24.90 6.81
CA LEU A 185 7.73 24.04 6.21
C LEU A 185 8.15 23.52 4.84
N LEU A 186 8.77 24.36 3.99
CA LEU A 186 9.29 23.92 2.69
C LEU A 186 10.38 22.86 2.85
N TRP A 187 11.29 23.04 3.81
CA TRP A 187 12.34 22.06 4.09
C TRP A 187 11.78 20.74 4.61
N ILE A 188 10.80 20.81 5.51
CA ILE A 188 10.15 19.62 6.06
C ILE A 188 9.45 18.85 4.94
N ASN A 189 8.55 19.50 4.21
CA ASN A 189 7.73 18.86 3.18
C ASN A 189 8.54 18.31 2.00
N LEU A 190 9.61 19.01 1.58
CA LEU A 190 10.38 18.62 0.40
C LEU A 190 11.49 17.62 0.72
N VAL A 191 12.32 17.94 1.71
CA VAL A 191 13.57 17.20 1.98
C VAL A 191 13.35 16.18 3.07
N THR A 192 12.82 16.64 4.20
CA THR A 192 12.66 15.81 5.40
C THR A 192 11.66 14.69 5.10
N ASP A 193 10.44 15.00 4.69
CA ASP A 193 9.41 13.98 4.43
C ASP A 193 9.57 13.27 3.10
N GLY A 194 10.09 13.95 2.08
CA GLY A 194 10.24 13.39 0.75
C GLY A 194 11.13 12.15 0.72
N LEU A 195 12.26 12.16 1.43
CA LEU A 195 13.23 11.05 1.38
C LEU A 195 12.70 9.76 2.03
N PRO A 196 12.14 9.76 3.26
CA PRO A 196 11.49 8.58 3.82
C PRO A 196 10.26 8.14 3.04
N ALA A 197 9.48 9.06 2.48
CA ALA A 197 8.32 8.72 1.65
C ALA A 197 8.71 7.89 0.42
N LEU A 198 9.81 8.24 -0.26
CA LEU A 198 10.36 7.45 -1.36
C LEU A 198 10.83 6.06 -0.90
N CYS A 199 11.42 5.98 0.31
CA CYS A 199 11.85 4.70 0.87
C CYS A 199 10.65 3.82 1.27
N LEU A 200 9.56 4.42 1.78
CA LEU A 200 8.31 3.73 2.12
C LEU A 200 7.57 3.24 0.86
N ALA A 201 7.66 3.98 -0.25
CA ALA A 201 7.08 3.58 -1.53
C ALA A 201 7.76 2.32 -2.11
N THR A 202 9.02 2.06 -1.74
CA THR A 202 9.81 0.89 -2.18
C THR A 202 10.09 -0.09 -1.04
N ASP A 203 9.28 -0.05 0.01
CA ASP A 203 9.39 -0.95 1.15
C ASP A 203 9.06 -2.40 0.73
N PRO A 204 9.72 -3.42 1.32
CA PRO A 204 9.48 -4.81 0.94
C PRO A 204 8.02 -5.23 1.10
N ILE A 205 7.57 -6.12 0.21
CA ILE A 205 6.22 -6.66 0.20
C ILE A 205 5.99 -7.50 1.46
N ASP A 206 4.85 -7.31 2.12
CA ASP A 206 4.49 -8.11 3.29
C ASP A 206 4.23 -9.58 2.87
N PRO A 207 4.86 -10.58 3.50
CA PRO A 207 4.68 -12.00 3.14
C PRO A 207 3.23 -12.50 3.21
N ASP A 208 2.38 -11.81 3.97
CA ASP A 208 0.97 -12.15 4.12
C ASP A 208 0.09 -11.53 3.01
N VAL A 209 0.65 -10.83 2.01
CA VAL A 209 -0.13 -10.11 0.98
C VAL A 209 -1.00 -11.05 0.13
N MET A 210 -0.50 -12.25 -0.16
CA MET A 210 -1.22 -13.30 -0.90
C MET A 210 -2.08 -14.19 -0.01
N ARG A 211 -2.19 -13.89 1.30
CA ARG A 211 -3.09 -14.59 2.24
C ARG A 211 -4.39 -13.82 2.51
N ARG A 212 -4.52 -12.63 1.94
CA ARG A 212 -5.67 -11.73 2.10
C ARG A 212 -6.59 -11.84 0.88
N PRO A 213 -7.91 -11.71 1.05
CA PRO A 213 -8.83 -11.66 -0.09
C PRO A 213 -8.60 -10.39 -0.93
N PRO A 214 -9.03 -10.37 -2.20
CA PRO A 214 -8.96 -9.18 -3.03
C PRO A 214 -9.71 -7.99 -2.40
N ARG A 215 -9.17 -6.79 -2.57
CA ARG A 215 -9.82 -5.56 -2.12
C ARG A 215 -11.11 -5.34 -2.92
N ARG A 216 -12.18 -4.91 -2.25
CA ARG A 216 -13.42 -4.50 -2.92
C ARG A 216 -13.16 -3.25 -3.78
N ARG A 217 -13.82 -3.15 -4.93
CA ARG A 217 -13.66 -2.05 -5.89
C ARG A 217 -14.03 -0.70 -5.27
N GLU A 218 -15.08 -0.67 -4.46
CA GLU A 218 -15.65 0.53 -3.83
C GLU A 218 -14.96 0.90 -2.52
N ALA A 219 -14.03 0.08 -2.03
CA ALA A 219 -13.33 0.38 -0.78
C ALA A 219 -12.51 1.67 -0.96
N ALA A 220 -12.79 2.68 -0.14
CA ALA A 220 -11.95 3.87 -0.09
C ALA A 220 -10.57 3.52 0.48
N MET A 221 -9.53 4.19 -0.01
CA MET A 221 -8.19 4.09 0.61
C MET A 221 -8.19 4.74 2.01
N THR A 222 -9.03 5.76 2.21
CA THR A 222 -9.19 6.57 3.43
C THR A 222 -10.26 6.00 4.37
N ASP A 223 -10.14 4.72 4.72
CA ASP A 223 -11.03 4.10 5.70
C ASP A 223 -10.83 4.66 7.12
N ARG A 224 -11.68 4.26 8.08
CA ARG A 224 -11.57 4.73 9.47
C ARG A 224 -10.22 4.40 10.10
N ALA A 225 -9.63 3.26 9.73
CA ALA A 225 -8.32 2.86 10.21
C ALA A 225 -7.22 3.78 9.66
N PHE A 226 -7.27 4.11 8.37
CA PHE A 226 -6.41 5.09 7.72
C PHE A 226 -6.51 6.44 8.44
N LEU A 227 -7.72 6.97 8.63
CA LEU A 227 -7.92 8.26 9.30
C LEU A 227 -7.37 8.26 10.73
N TYR A 228 -7.58 7.18 11.48
CA TYR A 228 -6.99 7.04 12.81
C TYR A 228 -5.46 7.08 12.75
N TRP A 229 -4.84 6.30 11.86
CA TRP A 229 -3.38 6.25 11.69
C TRP A 229 -2.78 7.48 11.02
N THR A 230 -3.60 8.39 10.51
CA THR A 230 -3.16 9.72 10.05
C THR A 230 -3.30 10.77 11.16
N LEU A 231 -4.48 10.87 11.78
CA LEU A 231 -4.80 11.92 12.75
C LEU A 231 -4.09 11.72 14.09
N PHE A 232 -3.99 10.48 14.59
CA PHE A 232 -3.38 10.22 15.90
C PHE A 232 -1.88 10.55 15.91
N PRO A 233 -1.05 10.08 14.96
CA PRO A 233 0.35 10.49 14.90
C PRO A 233 0.53 11.99 14.67
N GLY A 234 -0.29 12.60 13.81
CA GLY A 234 -0.22 14.05 13.57
C GLY A 234 -0.52 14.87 14.82
N LEU A 235 -1.60 14.55 15.55
CA LEU A 235 -1.93 15.20 16.82
C LEU A 235 -0.82 15.04 17.86
N LEU A 236 -0.24 13.84 17.95
CA LEU A 236 0.84 13.55 18.88
C LEU A 236 2.10 14.37 18.57
N THR A 237 2.51 14.42 17.30
CA THR A 237 3.64 15.26 16.86
C THR A 237 3.35 16.73 17.15
N ALA A 238 2.14 17.22 16.84
CA ALA A 238 1.75 18.60 17.12
C ALA A 238 1.83 18.95 18.62
N ALA A 239 1.31 18.07 19.48
CA ALA A 239 1.29 18.30 20.92
C ALA A 239 2.71 18.36 21.52
N ILE A 240 3.60 17.46 21.08
CA ILE A 240 4.99 17.42 21.53
C ILE A 240 5.75 18.66 21.03
N SER A 241 5.64 18.99 19.74
CA SER A 241 6.28 20.17 19.17
C SER A 241 5.79 21.47 19.80
N LEU A 242 4.48 21.58 20.08
CA LEU A 242 3.90 22.75 20.75
C LEU A 242 4.38 22.86 22.21
N GLY A 243 4.51 21.72 22.91
CA GLY A 243 5.06 21.68 24.26
C GLY A 243 6.50 22.17 24.32
N VAL A 244 7.35 21.70 23.40
CA VAL A 244 8.73 22.15 23.25
C VAL A 244 8.78 23.63 22.90
N TYR A 245 8.02 24.06 21.89
CA TYR A 245 7.93 25.46 21.49
C TYR A 245 7.55 26.37 22.66
N GLY A 246 6.48 26.04 23.39
CA GLY A 246 6.00 26.84 24.51
C GLY A 246 6.93 26.85 25.73
N TYR A 247 7.72 25.79 25.92
CA TYR A 247 8.76 25.75 26.96
C TYR A 247 9.94 26.67 26.60
N VAL A 248 10.51 26.50 25.42
CA VAL A 248 11.68 27.28 24.97
C VAL A 248 11.33 28.74 24.75
N LEU A 249 10.10 29.04 24.30
CA LEU A 249 9.63 30.42 24.13
C LEU A 249 9.68 31.21 25.44
N ARG A 250 9.38 30.57 26.56
CA ARG A 250 9.45 31.20 27.89
C ARG A 250 10.86 31.28 28.44
N ALA A 251 11.74 30.35 28.08
CA ALA A 251 13.09 30.26 28.63
C ALA A 251 14.11 31.12 27.85
N GLU A 252 14.06 31.09 26.52
CA GLU A 252 15.14 31.58 25.65
C GLU A 252 14.64 32.53 24.54
N GLY A 253 13.33 32.64 24.36
CA GLY A 253 12.71 33.56 23.40
C GLY A 253 12.35 32.93 22.05
N LEU A 254 11.91 33.77 21.12
CA LEU A 254 11.20 33.33 19.92
C LEU A 254 12.06 32.57 18.90
N GLU A 255 13.30 33.02 18.66
CA GLU A 255 14.18 32.39 17.67
C GLU A 255 14.63 31.00 18.12
N ALA A 256 15.00 30.85 19.40
CA ALA A 256 15.30 29.57 20.01
C ALA A 256 14.08 28.62 19.97
N ALA A 257 12.90 29.14 20.29
CA ALA A 257 11.67 28.35 20.27
C ALA A 257 11.32 27.82 18.87
N ARG A 258 11.45 28.66 17.84
CA ARG A 258 11.24 28.25 16.43
C ARG A 258 12.24 27.18 16.01
N THR A 259 13.49 27.34 16.42
CA THR A 259 14.55 26.37 16.11
C THR A 259 14.28 25.03 16.79
N ALA A 260 13.92 25.04 18.07
CA ALA A 260 13.58 23.83 18.81
C ALA A 260 12.33 23.13 18.23
N ALA A 261 11.29 23.89 17.87
CA ALA A 261 10.10 23.36 17.22
C ALA A 261 10.41 22.72 15.87
N PHE A 262 11.20 23.39 15.03
CA PHE A 262 11.66 22.87 13.75
C PHE A 262 12.47 21.58 13.91
N ALA A 263 13.46 21.57 14.79
CA ALA A 263 14.32 20.41 15.01
C ALA A 263 13.55 19.20 15.58
N VAL A 264 12.68 19.40 16.58
CA VAL A 264 11.89 18.30 17.15
C VAL A 264 10.91 17.72 16.12
N LEU A 265 10.34 18.56 15.26
CA LEU A 265 9.43 18.10 14.22
C LEU A 265 10.20 17.28 13.17
N VAL A 266 11.37 17.75 12.71
CA VAL A 266 12.24 16.99 11.81
C VAL A 266 12.61 15.61 12.39
N TYR A 267 13.05 15.56 13.66
CA TYR A 267 13.37 14.28 14.30
C TYR A 267 12.15 13.38 14.46
N ALA A 268 10.99 13.95 14.82
CA ALA A 268 9.74 13.22 14.94
C ALA A 268 9.30 12.59 13.61
N GLU A 269 9.32 13.36 12.51
CA GLU A 269 9.01 12.87 11.16
C GLU A 269 9.96 11.73 10.75
N MET A 270 11.27 11.93 10.91
CA MET A 270 12.28 10.93 10.57
C MET A 270 12.09 9.62 11.34
N LEU A 271 11.94 9.70 12.66
CA LEU A 271 11.86 8.52 13.51
C LEU A 271 10.50 7.82 13.37
N LYS A 272 9.39 8.57 13.29
CA LYS A 272 8.07 7.97 13.16
C LYS A 272 7.88 7.27 11.82
N SER A 273 8.65 7.60 10.78
CA SER A 273 8.60 6.91 9.47
C SER A 273 8.74 5.38 9.60
N PHE A 274 9.55 4.89 10.55
CA PHE A 274 9.66 3.46 10.86
C PHE A 274 8.34 2.84 11.31
N ALA A 275 7.53 3.60 12.04
CA ALA A 275 6.21 3.17 12.47
C ALA A 275 5.22 3.07 11.29
N PHE A 276 5.40 3.81 10.22
CA PHE A 276 4.49 3.73 9.06
C PHE A 276 4.75 2.52 8.15
N ARG A 277 5.84 1.76 8.38
CA ARG A 277 6.14 0.55 7.59
C ARG A 277 5.06 -0.54 7.68
N ASN A 278 4.37 -0.63 8.83
CA ASN A 278 3.28 -1.58 9.02
C ASN A 278 2.25 -1.06 10.05
N GLU A 279 0.97 -1.13 9.70
CA GLU A 279 -0.12 -0.66 10.57
C GLU A 279 -0.33 -1.53 11.83
N ARG A 280 0.12 -2.79 11.81
CA ARG A 280 -0.18 -3.80 12.84
C ARG A 280 1.05 -4.30 13.58
N LYS A 281 2.11 -4.59 12.84
CA LYS A 281 3.36 -5.17 13.35
C LYS A 281 4.28 -4.02 13.82
N PRO A 282 4.88 -4.12 15.01
CA PRO A 282 5.93 -3.20 15.42
C PRO A 282 7.14 -3.22 14.48
N PHE A 283 7.88 -2.10 14.40
CA PHE A 283 8.96 -1.97 13.42
C PHE A 283 10.10 -3.00 13.61
N TRP A 284 10.33 -3.47 14.85
CA TRP A 284 11.31 -4.52 15.12
C TRP A 284 10.85 -5.91 14.68
N GLN A 285 9.54 -6.17 14.61
CA GLN A 285 9.01 -7.43 14.05
C GLN A 285 9.03 -7.44 12.53
N VAL A 286 8.90 -6.26 11.90
CA VAL A 286 9.10 -6.08 10.45
C VAL A 286 10.59 -6.15 10.08
N GLY A 287 11.46 -5.92 11.06
CA GLY A 287 12.92 -5.88 10.92
C GLY A 287 13.40 -4.50 10.48
N ILE A 288 14.20 -3.83 11.31
CA ILE A 288 14.69 -2.47 11.05
C ILE A 288 15.45 -2.39 9.72
N PHE A 289 16.24 -3.41 9.43
CA PHE A 289 17.13 -3.47 8.26
C PHE A 289 16.49 -4.06 7.01
N SER A 290 15.22 -4.51 7.05
CA SER A 290 14.57 -5.02 5.84
C SER A 290 14.38 -3.94 4.77
N ASN A 291 14.31 -2.67 5.18
CA ASN A 291 14.42 -1.52 4.28
C ASN A 291 15.69 -0.72 4.61
N ALA A 292 16.83 -1.17 4.09
CA ALA A 292 18.12 -0.55 4.31
C ALA A 292 18.17 0.92 3.82
N ARG A 293 17.39 1.25 2.78
CA ARG A 293 17.31 2.62 2.23
C ARG A 293 16.67 3.57 3.24
N LEU A 294 15.53 3.18 3.83
CA LEU A 294 14.88 3.96 4.87
C LEU A 294 15.80 4.14 6.08
N PHE A 295 16.44 3.06 6.53
CA PHE A 295 17.38 3.12 7.65
C PHE A 295 18.53 4.09 7.38
N ALA A 296 19.13 4.02 6.19
CA ALA A 296 20.22 4.90 5.79
C ALA A 296 19.77 6.37 5.71
N VAL A 297 18.61 6.65 5.09
CA VAL A 297 18.04 8.00 4.99
C VAL A 297 17.76 8.58 6.37
N VAL A 298 17.07 7.84 7.25
CA VAL A 298 16.74 8.33 8.59
C VAL A 298 18.01 8.56 9.41
N THR A 299 18.95 7.61 9.38
CA THR A 299 20.22 7.74 10.12
C THR A 299 21.03 8.93 9.63
N LEU A 300 21.17 9.07 8.31
CA LEU A 300 21.90 10.20 7.71
C LEU A 300 21.22 11.53 8.04
N SER A 301 19.90 11.63 7.90
CA SER A 301 19.15 12.86 8.23
C SER A 301 19.30 13.24 9.71
N VAL A 302 19.21 12.27 10.63
CA VAL A 302 19.40 12.52 12.07
C VAL A 302 20.83 12.97 12.37
N LEU A 303 21.83 12.43 11.68
CA LEU A 303 23.23 12.81 11.86
C LEU A 303 23.58 14.16 11.24
N VAL A 304 22.96 14.51 10.11
CA VAL A 304 23.19 15.78 9.41
C VAL A 304 22.42 16.93 10.05
N GLN A 305 21.25 16.66 10.65
CA GLN A 305 20.40 17.71 11.22
C GLN A 305 21.12 18.63 12.22
N PRO A 306 21.93 18.13 13.19
CA PRO A 306 22.71 19.00 14.07
C PRO A 306 23.67 19.94 13.33
N TRP A 307 24.25 19.50 12.21
CA TRP A 307 25.20 20.31 11.44
C TRP A 307 24.53 21.53 10.82
N THR A 308 23.22 21.47 10.54
CA THR A 308 22.47 22.63 10.06
C THR A 308 22.49 23.80 11.04
N HIS A 309 22.70 23.53 12.34
CA HIS A 309 22.79 24.51 13.42
C HIS A 309 24.22 24.97 13.74
N HIS A 310 25.23 24.52 12.97
CA HIS A 310 26.64 24.84 13.22
C HIS A 310 27.34 25.52 12.03
N TYR A 311 26.62 25.77 10.93
CA TYR A 311 27.11 26.53 9.79
C TYR A 311 26.36 27.85 9.65
N GLU A 312 27.07 28.97 9.74
CA GLU A 312 26.52 30.34 9.68
C GLU A 312 25.66 30.60 8.43
N PHE A 313 26.00 29.97 7.30
CA PHE A 313 25.19 30.04 6.08
C PHE A 313 23.79 29.42 6.28
N LEU A 314 23.73 28.24 6.89
CA LEU A 314 22.47 27.52 7.14
C LEU A 314 21.65 28.18 8.24
N GLU A 315 22.30 28.74 9.26
CA GLU A 315 21.63 29.55 10.29
C GLU A 315 20.87 30.73 9.69
N ARG A 316 21.52 31.49 8.79
CA ARG A 316 20.90 32.62 8.09
C ARG A 316 19.83 32.17 7.11
N PHE A 317 20.07 31.09 6.37
CA PHE A 317 19.13 30.56 5.39
C PHE A 317 17.83 30.08 6.02
N PHE A 318 17.93 29.27 7.09
CA PHE A 318 16.77 28.75 7.81
C PHE A 318 16.25 29.69 8.89
N LYS A 319 16.94 30.79 9.20
CA LYS A 319 16.59 31.71 10.31
C LYS A 319 16.46 30.96 11.63
N ILE A 320 17.50 30.19 11.95
CA ILE A 320 17.62 29.35 13.13
C ILE A 320 18.75 29.85 14.04
N SER A 321 18.61 29.61 15.33
CA SER A 321 19.66 29.88 16.32
C SER A 321 20.58 28.68 16.48
N ALA A 322 21.82 28.92 16.91
CA ALA A 322 22.73 27.86 17.31
C ALA A 322 22.15 27.06 18.48
N ILE A 323 22.29 25.73 18.42
CA ILE A 323 21.87 24.80 19.47
C ILE A 323 23.10 24.06 19.97
N SER A 324 23.21 23.85 21.28
CA SER A 324 24.28 23.03 21.85
C SER A 324 24.09 21.54 21.53
N TRP A 325 25.19 20.78 21.49
CA TRP A 325 25.11 19.33 21.29
C TRP A 325 24.22 18.60 22.31
N ARG A 326 24.12 19.12 23.54
CA ARG A 326 23.26 18.58 24.60
C ARG A 326 21.78 18.77 24.27
N GLU A 327 21.41 19.96 23.85
CA GLU A 327 20.04 20.27 23.41
C GLU A 327 19.67 19.47 22.16
N CYS A 328 20.58 19.31 21.20
CA CYS A 328 20.36 18.44 20.04
C CYS A 328 20.01 17.00 20.47
N LEU A 329 20.76 16.40 21.41
CA LEU A 329 20.47 15.06 21.92
C LEU A 329 19.11 15.00 22.64
N LEU A 330 18.76 16.03 23.41
CA LEU A 330 17.46 16.13 24.06
C LEU A 330 16.33 16.22 23.02
N LEU A 331 16.49 17.02 21.97
CA LEU A 331 15.50 17.16 20.90
C LEU A 331 15.33 15.87 20.09
N VAL A 332 16.40 15.09 19.88
CA VAL A 332 16.30 13.74 19.31
C VAL A 332 15.49 12.82 20.24
N ALA A 333 15.77 12.84 21.54
CA ALA A 333 15.05 12.02 22.52
C ALA A 333 13.55 12.39 22.58
N VAL A 334 13.23 13.68 22.55
CA VAL A 334 11.84 14.17 22.50
C VAL A 334 11.19 13.83 21.16
N GLY A 335 11.91 13.96 20.05
CA GLY A 335 11.46 13.55 18.71
C GLY A 335 11.24 12.04 18.58
N ALA A 336 11.82 11.22 19.45
CA ALA A 336 11.57 9.77 19.48
C ALA A 336 10.25 9.40 20.19
N VAL A 337 9.64 10.33 20.95
CA VAL A 337 8.42 10.06 21.72
C VAL A 337 7.23 9.66 20.83
N PRO A 338 6.95 10.32 19.68
CA PRO A 338 5.89 9.89 18.77
C PRO A 338 6.04 8.44 18.32
N LEU A 339 7.25 8.05 17.91
CA LEU A 339 7.57 6.66 17.54
C LEU A 339 7.28 5.71 18.71
N ALA A 340 7.81 6.00 19.91
CA ALA A 340 7.66 5.14 21.08
C ALA A 340 6.18 4.92 21.46
N VAL A 341 5.37 5.98 21.41
CA VAL A 341 3.94 5.91 21.72
C VAL A 341 3.18 5.12 20.65
N ILE A 342 3.43 5.38 19.36
CA ILE A 342 2.78 4.65 18.25
C ILE A 342 3.07 3.15 18.36
N GLU A 343 4.32 2.79 18.61
CA GLU A 343 4.73 1.38 18.74
C GLU A 343 4.13 0.73 19.99
N SER A 344 4.03 1.47 21.09
CA SER A 344 3.33 1.00 22.30
C SER A 344 1.85 0.69 22.01
N VAL A 345 1.17 1.56 21.25
CA VAL A 345 -0.23 1.32 20.83
C VAL A 345 -0.35 0.06 19.97
N LYS A 346 0.59 -0.19 19.05
CA LYS A 346 0.60 -1.42 18.23
C LYS A 346 0.79 -2.67 19.08
N VAL A 347 1.75 -2.66 20.01
CA VAL A 347 2.01 -3.80 20.91
C VAL A 347 0.77 -4.10 21.76
N LEU A 348 0.12 -3.07 22.30
CA LEU A 348 -1.11 -3.23 23.08
C LEU A 348 -2.24 -3.82 22.22
N LYS A 349 -2.52 -3.25 21.03
CA LYS A 349 -3.54 -3.78 20.11
C LYS A 349 -3.27 -5.23 19.72
N HIS A 350 -2.01 -5.60 19.48
CA HIS A 350 -1.63 -6.97 19.15
C HIS A 350 -1.93 -7.95 20.30
N ARG A 351 -1.59 -7.59 21.54
CA ARG A 351 -1.87 -8.39 22.74
C ARG A 351 -3.37 -8.55 23.03
N PHE A 352 -4.17 -7.51 22.80
CA PHE A 352 -5.63 -7.60 22.99
C PHE A 352 -6.31 -8.43 21.91
N SER A 353 -5.84 -8.37 20.66
CA SER A 353 -6.37 -9.20 19.57
C SER A 353 -6.12 -10.70 19.80
N THR A 354 -4.89 -11.07 20.20
CA THR A 354 -4.54 -12.47 20.51
C THR A 354 -5.30 -13.02 21.72
N ARG A 355 -5.53 -12.20 22.77
CA ARG A 355 -6.37 -12.60 23.91
C ARG A 355 -7.84 -12.80 23.54
N ARG A 356 -8.40 -12.00 22.63
CA ARG A 356 -9.80 -12.14 22.18
C ARG A 356 -10.00 -13.41 21.35
N TYR A 357 -9.03 -13.81 20.55
CA TYR A 357 -9.05 -15.10 19.85
C TYR A 357 -8.92 -16.29 20.81
N ALA A 358 -8.07 -16.21 21.83
CA ALA A 358 -7.93 -17.27 22.83
C ALA A 358 -9.21 -17.47 23.67
N CYS A 359 -9.91 -16.38 24.03
CA CYS A 359 -11.15 -16.43 24.83
C CYS A 359 -12.39 -16.89 24.05
N VAL A 360 -12.35 -16.86 22.71
CA VAL A 360 -13.46 -17.31 21.84
C VAL A 360 -13.28 -18.78 21.42
N HIS A 361 -12.09 -19.36 21.65
CA HIS A 361 -11.74 -20.75 21.31
C HIS A 361 -11.22 -21.55 22.51
N SER A 362 -11.50 -21.08 23.74
CA SER A 362 -11.51 -21.87 24.98
C SER A 362 -12.93 -21.92 25.49
#